data_AF-A0A5C6CSJ7-F1
#
_entry.id   AF-A0A5C6CSJ7-F1
#
_cell.length_a   1.000
_cell.length_b   1.000
_cell.length_c   1.000
_cell.angle_alpha   90.00
_cell.angle_beta   90.00
_cell.angle_gamma   90.00
#
_symmetry.space_group_name_H-M   'P 1'
#
loop_
_entity.id
_entity.type
_entity.pdbx_description
1 polymer ?
#
loop_
_entity_poly.entity_id
_entity_poly.type
_entity_poly.pdbx_seq_one_letter_code
_entity_poly.pdbx_strand_id
1 'polypeptide(L)'
;MEKGVFVITFFPHSRELNDEVSRTSSFYPLHNHKPPYERNLRMSVENELQERSGSKCELCGSSEGLVVHPVDVASEADAAKCVMTCSECHSQLDNPESVDPNHWRCLNDSMWSQVPAIQVLAYRMLYQLRAEGWPQELLETLYLDDETKAWAEAGIANNDDSDPPTLDSNGTPLLDGDNVTLIKDLVVKGAGFTAKRGTMVKNISLTSNPEHIEGRVNGTQIVLVANFLKKAN
;
A
#
# COMPACT_ATOMS: atom_id res chain seq x y z
N MET A 1 48.17 -54.18 -25.15
CA MET A 1 48.01 -52.86 -24.49
C MET A 1 46.94 -53.03 -23.42
N GLU A 2 47.35 -53.59 -22.28
CA GLU A 2 46.49 -53.91 -21.14
C GLU A 2 46.69 -52.84 -20.07
N LYS A 3 45.60 -52.31 -19.51
CA LYS A 3 45.66 -51.37 -18.39
C LYS A 3 45.53 -52.15 -17.09
N GLY A 4 46.64 -52.18 -16.34
CA GLY A 4 46.77 -52.76 -15.02
C GLY A 4 46.25 -51.86 -13.90
N VAL A 5 45.88 -52.54 -12.82
CA VAL A 5 45.33 -52.10 -11.54
C VAL A 5 46.48 -51.98 -10.51
N PHE A 6 46.46 -50.98 -9.61
CA PHE A 6 46.62 -51.12 -8.14
C PHE A 6 46.66 -49.73 -7.44
N VAL A 7 45.65 -49.42 -6.62
CA VAL A 7 45.63 -49.41 -5.14
C VAL A 7 46.36 -48.24 -4.49
N ILE A 8 45.60 -47.39 -3.77
CA ILE A 8 46.07 -46.76 -2.53
C ILE A 8 44.92 -46.82 -1.51
N THR A 9 45.19 -47.53 -0.42
CA THR A 9 44.40 -47.68 0.81
C THR A 9 44.39 -46.40 1.63
N PHE A 10 43.21 -45.96 2.09
CA PHE A 10 43.05 -44.92 3.11
C PHE A 10 42.33 -45.49 4.32
N PHE A 11 42.97 -45.42 5.49
CA PHE A 11 42.41 -45.46 6.86
C PHE A 11 43.60 -45.20 7.82
N PRO A 12 43.45 -44.76 9.10
CA PRO A 12 42.34 -44.10 9.82
C PRO A 12 42.77 -42.77 10.49
N HIS A 13 41.87 -42.00 11.13
CA HIS A 13 41.73 -41.99 12.60
C HIS A 13 40.97 -40.77 13.18
N SER A 14 39.96 -41.09 14.01
CA SER A 14 39.39 -40.33 15.16
C SER A 14 38.68 -39.00 14.90
N ARG A 15 37.56 -38.64 15.54
CA ARG A 15 36.76 -39.13 16.69
C ARG A 15 35.43 -38.32 16.62
N GLU A 16 34.23 -38.91 16.75
CA GLU A 16 33.40 -38.93 17.99
C GLU A 16 33.13 -37.52 18.59
N LEU A 17 31.93 -36.98 18.84
CA LEU A 17 30.66 -37.48 19.42
C LEU A 17 29.52 -36.48 19.09
N ASN A 18 28.33 -36.95 18.66
CA ASN A 18 27.08 -37.17 19.41
C ASN A 18 26.45 -35.97 20.16
N ASP A 19 25.27 -35.59 19.65
CA ASP A 19 23.96 -35.50 20.30
C ASP A 19 23.75 -34.85 21.67
N GLU A 20 22.76 -33.94 21.63
CA GLU A 20 21.62 -33.81 22.56
C GLU A 20 21.67 -32.88 23.78
N VAL A 21 20.47 -32.34 24.02
CA VAL A 21 19.91 -31.76 25.26
C VAL A 21 20.11 -30.25 25.48
N SER A 22 19.11 -29.52 24.96
CA SER A 22 18.14 -28.74 25.74
C SER A 22 18.56 -28.13 27.10
N ARG A 23 18.10 -26.87 27.27
CA ARG A 23 17.92 -26.13 28.54
C ARG A 23 19.18 -25.46 29.11
N THR A 24 19.36 -24.20 28.74
CA THR A 24 19.32 -23.12 29.74
C THR A 24 18.63 -21.91 29.15
N SER A 25 17.45 -21.61 29.69
CA SER A 25 16.83 -20.29 29.64
C SER A 25 17.81 -19.26 30.22
N SER A 26 18.38 -18.41 29.37
CA SER A 26 18.89 -17.11 29.79
C SER A 26 18.19 -16.04 28.98
N PHE A 27 17.23 -15.43 29.66
CA PHE A 27 16.56 -14.19 29.32
C PHE A 27 17.63 -13.11 29.02
N TYR A 28 17.93 -12.88 27.74
CA TYR A 28 18.66 -11.69 27.32
C TYR A 28 17.63 -10.65 26.87
N PRO A 29 17.61 -9.44 27.47
CA PRO A 29 16.79 -8.36 26.94
C PRO A 29 17.33 -8.02 25.54
N LEU A 30 16.44 -8.02 24.55
CA LEU A 30 16.70 -7.47 23.22
C LEU A 30 16.95 -5.95 23.35
N HIS A 31 18.14 -5.56 23.78
CA HIS A 31 18.63 -4.23 23.49
C HIS A 31 19.02 -4.22 22.01
N ASN A 32 18.18 -3.55 21.20
CA ASN A 32 18.32 -3.27 19.77
C ASN A 32 19.60 -2.45 19.46
N HIS A 33 20.78 -2.97 19.79
CA HIS A 33 22.04 -2.35 19.40
C HIS A 33 22.43 -2.86 18.01
N LYS A 34 22.00 -2.12 16.97
CA LYS A 34 22.47 -2.32 15.60
C LYS A 34 24.02 -2.29 15.55
N PRO A 35 24.67 -3.17 14.78
CA PRO A 35 26.12 -3.28 14.70
C PRO A 35 26.78 -1.96 14.26
N PRO A 36 28.06 -1.71 14.62
CA PRO A 36 28.72 -0.41 14.43
C PRO A 36 28.74 0.12 12.99
N TYR A 37 28.76 -0.77 11.98
CA TYR A 37 28.77 -0.36 10.58
C TYR A 37 27.42 0.23 10.12
N GLU A 38 26.29 -0.29 10.61
CA GLU A 38 24.95 0.21 10.30
C GLU A 38 24.69 1.58 10.94
N ARG A 39 25.29 1.84 12.11
CA ARG A 39 25.20 3.15 12.77
C ARG A 39 25.91 4.24 11.97
N ASN A 40 27.08 3.96 11.42
CA ASN A 40 27.81 4.92 10.60
C ASN A 40 27.09 5.22 9.27
N LEU A 41 26.48 4.19 8.67
CA LEU A 41 25.69 4.34 7.44
C LEU A 41 24.43 5.20 7.67
N ARG A 42 23.74 4.98 8.80
CA ARG A 42 22.56 5.77 9.16
C ARG A 42 22.90 7.24 9.41
N MET A 43 24.05 7.52 10.02
CA MET A 43 24.56 8.88 10.20
C MET A 43 24.93 9.55 8.87
N SER A 44 25.46 8.83 7.88
CA SER A 44 25.77 9.42 6.57
C SER A 44 24.50 9.79 5.80
N VAL A 45 23.48 8.93 5.84
CA VAL A 45 22.17 9.21 5.21
C VAL A 45 21.52 10.43 5.86
N GLU A 46 21.51 10.50 7.19
CA GLU A 46 20.92 11.62 7.90
C GLU A 46 21.55 12.97 7.53
N ASN A 47 22.89 13.04 7.42
CA ASN A 47 23.59 14.25 7.02
C ASN A 47 23.25 14.69 5.60
N GLU A 48 23.21 13.76 4.64
CA GLU A 48 22.84 14.06 3.25
C GLU A 48 21.41 14.59 3.16
N LEU A 49 20.49 14.00 3.92
CA LEU A 49 19.11 14.45 4.01
C LEU A 49 18.99 15.83 4.68
N GLN A 50 19.78 16.13 5.70
CA GLN A 50 19.81 17.46 6.32
C GLN A 50 20.28 18.55 5.34
N GLU A 51 21.29 18.24 4.52
CA GLU A 51 21.78 19.14 3.48
C GLU A 51 20.73 19.35 2.37
N ARG A 52 20.17 18.26 1.84
CA ARG A 52 19.14 18.29 0.79
C ARG A 52 17.89 19.05 1.20
N SER A 53 17.41 18.77 2.41
CA SER A 53 16.18 19.38 2.94
C SER A 53 16.36 20.81 3.46
N GLY A 54 17.61 21.27 3.61
CA GLY A 54 17.91 22.52 4.31
C GLY A 54 17.50 22.48 5.78
N SER A 55 17.66 21.32 6.43
CA SER A 55 17.25 21.06 7.83
C SER A 55 15.76 21.31 8.09
N LYS A 56 14.90 20.79 7.19
CA LYS A 56 13.44 20.88 7.30
C LYS A 56 12.80 19.54 6.93
N CYS A 57 11.55 19.37 7.33
CA CYS A 57 10.69 18.31 6.83
C CYS A 57 10.44 18.53 5.35
N GLU A 58 10.73 17.53 4.55
CA GLU A 58 10.58 17.55 3.09
C GLU A 58 9.13 17.44 2.63
N LEU A 59 8.20 17.14 3.55
CA LEU A 59 6.77 17.06 3.29
C LEU A 59 6.04 18.34 3.71
N CYS A 60 6.22 18.77 4.96
CA CYS A 60 5.47 19.92 5.53
C CYS A 60 6.31 21.18 5.79
N GLY A 61 7.64 21.11 5.67
CA GLY A 61 8.54 22.24 5.88
C GLY A 61 8.90 22.58 7.33
N SER A 62 8.37 21.85 8.32
CA SER A 62 8.71 22.03 9.75
C SER A 62 10.19 21.75 10.03
N SER A 63 10.82 22.51 10.91
CA SER A 63 12.22 22.29 11.35
C SER A 63 12.31 21.53 12.68
N GLU A 64 11.19 21.06 13.23
CA GLU A 64 11.15 20.43 14.55
C GLU A 64 11.08 18.91 14.48
N GLY A 65 11.81 18.23 15.37
CA GLY A 65 11.73 16.78 15.55
C GLY A 65 12.03 15.99 14.28
N LEU A 66 13.09 16.36 13.56
CA LEU A 66 13.44 15.76 12.27
C LEU A 66 13.94 14.32 12.43
N VAL A 67 13.39 13.43 11.61
CA VAL A 67 13.66 11.99 11.59
C VAL A 67 13.73 11.51 10.14
N VAL A 68 14.69 10.62 9.87
CA VAL A 68 14.80 9.91 8.59
C VAL A 68 13.71 8.87 8.48
N HIS A 69 12.85 9.00 7.47
CA HIS A 69 11.83 8.01 7.11
C HIS A 69 12.25 7.27 5.83
N PRO A 70 12.52 5.96 5.89
CA PRO A 70 12.78 5.16 4.69
C PRO A 70 11.47 4.94 3.92
N VAL A 71 11.48 5.16 2.61
CA VAL A 71 10.28 4.96 1.78
C VAL A 71 9.89 3.48 1.70
N ASP A 72 10.87 2.57 1.75
CA ASP A 72 10.64 1.13 1.84
C ASP A 72 11.45 0.52 2.99
N VAL A 73 10.95 -0.58 3.56
CA VAL A 73 11.61 -1.32 4.66
C VAL A 73 13.05 -1.78 4.34
N ALA A 74 13.43 -1.89 3.07
CA ALA A 74 14.77 -2.30 2.65
C ALA A 74 15.74 -1.12 2.42
N SER A 75 15.29 0.13 2.50
CA SER A 75 16.01 1.29 1.96
C SER A 75 16.74 2.16 2.98
N GLU A 76 16.93 1.70 4.22
CA GLU A 76 17.58 2.48 5.30
C GLU A 76 19.03 2.93 5.01
N ALA A 77 19.67 2.36 3.97
CA ALA A 77 21.05 2.63 3.60
C ALA A 77 21.22 3.63 2.44
N ASP A 78 20.12 4.06 1.81
CA ASP A 78 20.14 4.86 0.58
C ASP A 78 19.36 6.17 0.79
N ALA A 79 20.08 7.30 0.78
CA ALA A 79 19.49 8.62 0.96
C ALA A 79 18.53 9.01 -0.18
N ALA A 80 18.72 8.48 -1.39
CA ALA A 80 17.80 8.69 -2.51
C ALA A 80 16.43 8.01 -2.26
N LYS A 81 16.37 7.06 -1.32
CA LYS A 81 15.17 6.31 -0.93
C LYS A 81 14.69 6.60 0.50
N CYS A 82 15.14 7.72 1.04
CA CYS A 82 14.75 8.20 2.35
C CYS A 82 14.28 9.66 2.24
N VAL A 83 13.43 10.05 3.19
CA VAL A 83 12.87 11.40 3.28
C VAL A 83 13.09 11.94 4.69
N MET A 84 13.47 13.20 4.81
CA MET A 84 13.52 13.89 6.09
C MET A 84 12.12 14.33 6.50
N THR A 85 11.63 13.82 7.62
CA THR A 85 10.26 14.06 8.10
C THR A 85 10.29 14.68 9.49
N CYS A 86 9.32 15.53 9.83
CA CYS A 86 9.12 15.91 11.23
C CYS A 86 8.42 14.78 11.99
N SER A 87 8.41 14.85 13.32
CA SER A 87 7.78 13.83 14.19
C SER A 87 6.31 13.60 13.87
N GLU A 88 5.59 14.65 13.47
CA GLU A 88 4.17 14.56 13.11
C GLU A 88 3.97 13.77 11.81
N CYS A 89 4.66 14.16 10.72
CA CYS A 89 4.59 13.44 9.46
C CYS A 89 5.04 11.99 9.62
N HIS A 90 6.13 11.76 10.36
CA HIS A 90 6.65 10.42 10.62
C HIS A 90 5.62 9.53 11.33
N SER A 91 5.01 10.04 12.41
CA SER A 91 3.99 9.30 13.16
C SER A 91 2.75 8.99 12.32
N GLN A 92 2.32 9.92 11.47
CA GLN A 92 1.14 9.70 10.61
C GLN A 92 1.43 8.76 9.43
N LEU A 93 2.67 8.72 8.93
CA LEU A 93 3.09 7.74 7.91
C LEU A 93 3.11 6.31 8.48
N ASP A 94 3.59 6.15 9.71
CA ASP A 94 3.69 4.83 10.35
C ASP A 94 2.34 4.34 10.93
N ASN A 95 1.38 5.24 11.16
CA ASN A 95 0.08 4.91 11.73
C ASN A 95 -1.10 5.46 10.88
N PRO A 96 -1.52 4.70 9.84
CA PRO A 96 -2.61 5.08 8.94
C PRO A 96 -3.95 5.37 9.62
N GLU A 97 -4.22 4.77 10.78
CA GLU A 97 -5.50 4.92 11.50
C GLU A 97 -5.63 6.27 12.22
N SER A 98 -4.52 6.95 12.50
CA SER A 98 -4.49 8.23 13.23
C SER A 98 -4.16 9.43 12.35
N VAL A 99 -4.35 9.30 11.04
CA VAL A 99 -4.03 10.36 10.08
C VAL A 99 -5.00 11.54 10.23
N ASP A 100 -4.46 12.77 10.25
CA ASP A 100 -5.21 14.02 10.16
C ASP A 100 -5.17 14.54 8.71
N PRO A 101 -6.28 14.48 7.94
CA PRO A 101 -6.31 14.95 6.56
C PRO A 101 -5.90 16.42 6.38
N ASN A 102 -6.10 17.28 7.39
CA ASN A 102 -5.75 18.70 7.26
C ASN A 102 -4.24 18.94 7.29
N HIS A 103 -3.50 18.14 8.07
CA HIS A 103 -2.05 18.21 8.10
C HIS A 103 -1.45 17.97 6.70
N TRP A 104 -2.00 16.99 5.98
CA TRP A 104 -1.52 16.56 4.66
C TRP A 104 -1.87 17.49 3.51
N ARG A 105 -2.52 18.63 3.75
CA ARG A 105 -2.69 19.67 2.72
C ARG A 105 -1.36 20.22 2.21
N CYS A 106 -0.28 20.08 2.97
CA CYS A 106 1.07 20.42 2.52
C CYS A 106 1.53 19.60 1.30
N LEU A 107 0.91 18.44 1.04
CA LEU A 107 1.23 17.60 -0.12
C LEU A 107 0.96 18.29 -1.45
N ASN A 108 0.07 19.28 -1.49
CA ASN A 108 -0.15 20.12 -2.68
C ASN A 108 1.15 20.76 -3.18
N ASP A 109 2.10 21.04 -2.28
CA ASP A 109 3.38 21.65 -2.63
C ASP A 109 4.47 20.57 -2.74
N SER A 110 4.54 19.63 -1.80
CA SER A 110 5.63 18.63 -1.77
C SER A 110 5.56 17.59 -2.88
N MET A 111 4.36 17.33 -3.44
CA MET A 111 4.20 16.41 -4.57
C MET A 111 4.96 16.84 -5.84
N TRP A 112 5.29 18.13 -5.95
CA TRP A 112 6.06 18.70 -7.07
C TRP A 112 7.57 18.70 -6.84
N SER A 113 8.04 18.06 -5.77
CA SER A 113 9.46 17.96 -5.49
C SER A 113 10.20 17.23 -6.60
N GLN A 114 11.45 17.62 -6.86
CA GLN A 114 12.35 16.95 -7.79
C GLN A 114 12.98 15.68 -7.20
N VAL A 115 12.70 15.36 -5.94
CA VAL A 115 13.21 14.17 -5.26
C VAL A 115 12.19 13.04 -5.38
N PRO A 116 12.50 11.94 -6.08
CA PRO A 116 11.55 10.83 -6.29
C PRO A 116 10.99 10.25 -5.00
N ALA A 117 11.80 10.12 -3.95
CA ALA A 117 11.34 9.62 -2.64
C ALA A 117 10.20 10.47 -2.04
N ILE A 118 10.26 11.79 -2.21
CA ILE A 118 9.21 12.71 -1.73
C ILE A 118 7.94 12.51 -2.56
N GLN A 119 8.08 12.42 -3.88
CA GLN A 119 6.96 12.20 -4.79
C GLN A 119 6.24 10.87 -4.52
N VAL A 120 7.00 9.80 -4.24
CA VAL A 120 6.45 8.49 -3.86
C VAL A 120 5.64 8.57 -2.58
N LEU A 121 6.18 9.18 -1.51
CA LEU A 121 5.42 9.31 -0.26
C LEU A 121 4.18 10.20 -0.44
N ALA A 122 4.30 11.30 -1.18
CA ALA A 122 3.17 12.17 -1.49
C ALA A 122 2.07 11.40 -2.22
N TYR A 123 2.42 10.63 -3.26
CA TYR A 123 1.47 9.79 -3.99
C TYR A 123 0.79 8.76 -3.08
N ARG A 124 1.56 8.00 -2.29
CA ARG A 124 1.01 6.97 -1.38
C ARG A 124 0.06 7.57 -0.34
N MET A 125 0.41 8.72 0.24
CA MET A 125 -0.43 9.39 1.23
C MET A 125 -1.68 10.03 0.60
N LEU A 126 -1.56 10.65 -0.59
CA LEU A 126 -2.73 11.14 -1.33
C LEU A 126 -3.68 9.99 -1.70
N TYR A 127 -3.14 8.84 -2.11
CA TYR A 127 -3.92 7.65 -2.41
C TYR A 127 -4.65 7.09 -1.18
N GLN A 128 -3.99 7.10 -0.01
CA GLN A 128 -4.60 6.72 1.26
C GLN A 128 -5.75 7.67 1.65
N LEU A 129 -5.61 8.97 1.38
CA LEU A 129 -6.58 10.00 1.75
C LEU A 129 -7.68 10.23 0.70
N ARG A 130 -7.69 9.49 -0.42
CA ARG A 130 -8.55 9.79 -1.59
C ARG A 130 -10.05 9.88 -1.31
N ALA A 131 -10.52 9.27 -0.22
CA ALA A 131 -11.92 9.36 0.22
C ALA A 131 -12.33 10.79 0.65
N GLU A 132 -11.38 11.66 0.99
CA GLU A 132 -11.60 13.05 1.40
C GLU A 132 -11.94 13.99 0.23
N GLY A 133 -11.92 13.49 -1.01
CA GLY A 133 -12.25 14.24 -2.23
C GLY A 133 -11.12 15.13 -2.75
N TRP A 134 -10.54 15.99 -1.91
CA TRP A 134 -9.46 16.89 -2.34
C TRP A 134 -8.18 16.18 -2.86
N PRO A 135 -7.79 14.98 -2.37
CA PRO A 135 -6.59 14.31 -2.90
C PRO A 135 -6.78 13.77 -4.31
N GLN A 136 -8.01 13.50 -4.75
CA GLN A 136 -8.29 13.01 -6.10
C GLN A 136 -7.84 14.02 -7.16
N GLU A 137 -8.18 15.30 -6.98
CA GLU A 137 -7.77 16.37 -7.89
C GLU A 137 -6.24 16.48 -8.00
N LEU A 138 -5.54 16.25 -6.89
CA LEU A 138 -4.08 16.24 -6.86
C LEU A 138 -3.51 14.99 -7.54
N LEU A 139 -4.05 13.80 -7.28
CA LEU A 139 -3.63 12.56 -7.93
C LEU A 139 -3.82 12.61 -9.45
N GLU A 140 -4.91 13.22 -9.93
CA GLU A 140 -5.17 13.39 -11.36
C GLU A 140 -4.16 14.34 -12.03
N THR A 141 -3.69 15.34 -11.31
CA THR A 141 -2.75 16.34 -11.84
C THR A 141 -1.30 15.91 -11.65
N LEU A 142 -1.02 15.00 -10.71
CA LEU A 142 0.33 14.53 -10.40
C LEU A 142 0.91 13.73 -11.57
N TYR A 143 1.97 14.27 -12.17
CA TYR A 143 2.76 13.56 -13.18
C TYR A 143 4.01 12.99 -12.52
N LEU A 144 4.13 11.66 -12.55
CA LEU A 144 5.32 10.92 -12.19
C LEU A 144 5.90 10.25 -13.44
N ASP A 145 7.21 10.14 -13.51
CA ASP A 145 7.84 9.27 -14.50
C ASP A 145 7.51 7.79 -14.21
N ASP A 146 7.66 6.94 -15.22
CA ASP A 146 7.24 5.54 -15.14
C ASP A 146 7.94 4.75 -14.02
N GLU A 147 9.21 5.05 -13.74
CA GLU A 147 9.97 4.37 -12.69
C GLU A 147 9.49 4.80 -11.30
N THR A 148 9.37 6.11 -11.07
CA THR A 148 8.87 6.68 -9.80
C THR A 148 7.43 6.25 -9.55
N LYS A 149 6.58 6.23 -10.58
CA LYS A 149 5.18 5.79 -10.47
C LYS A 149 5.09 4.32 -10.07
N ALA A 150 5.83 3.44 -10.76
CA ALA A 150 5.86 2.02 -10.43
C ALA A 150 6.35 1.79 -8.99
N TRP A 151 7.32 2.58 -8.53
CA TRP A 151 7.78 2.53 -7.14
C TRP A 151 6.72 3.00 -6.15
N ALA A 152 5.97 4.05 -6.48
CA ALA A 152 4.89 4.53 -5.65
C ALA A 152 3.80 3.47 -5.47
N GLU A 153 3.33 2.92 -6.58
CA GLU A 153 2.29 1.88 -6.64
C GLU A 153 2.71 0.59 -5.92
N ALA A 154 3.99 0.19 -5.98
CA ALA A 154 4.48 -1.02 -5.34
C ALA A 154 4.36 -1.03 -3.80
N GLY A 155 4.32 0.14 -3.16
CA GLY A 155 4.15 0.27 -1.70
C GLY A 155 2.72 0.53 -1.27
N ILE A 156 1.80 0.67 -2.21
CA ILE A 156 0.37 0.61 -1.91
C ILE A 156 0.03 -0.87 -1.85
N ALA A 157 -0.29 -1.37 -0.66
CA ALA A 157 -0.92 -2.68 -0.59
C ALA A 157 -2.11 -2.64 -1.55
N ASN A 158 -2.20 -3.58 -2.50
CA ASN A 158 -3.32 -3.77 -3.41
C ASN A 158 -4.58 -4.14 -2.60
N ASN A 159 -5.01 -3.25 -1.73
CA ASN A 159 -6.31 -3.22 -1.13
C ASN A 159 -7.16 -2.50 -2.15
N ASP A 160 -7.62 -3.26 -3.15
CA ASP A 160 -8.82 -2.94 -3.94
C ASP A 160 -10.02 -2.53 -3.04
N ASP A 161 -9.91 -2.74 -1.72
CA ASP A 161 -10.83 -2.31 -0.66
C ASP A 161 -10.85 -0.82 -0.35
N SER A 162 -10.04 0.01 -1.01
CA SER A 162 -9.95 1.43 -0.67
C SER A 162 -10.83 2.35 -1.52
N ASP A 163 -11.53 1.79 -2.52
CA ASP A 163 -12.79 2.39 -2.96
C ASP A 163 -13.83 2.04 -1.90
N PRO A 164 -14.64 3.01 -1.42
CA PRO A 164 -15.66 2.72 -0.42
C PRO A 164 -16.51 1.54 -0.93
N PRO A 165 -16.72 0.49 -0.11
CA PRO A 165 -17.36 -0.72 -0.57
C PRO A 165 -18.74 -0.39 -1.15
N THR A 166 -19.05 -0.91 -2.34
CA THR A 166 -20.37 -0.75 -2.93
C THR A 166 -21.40 -1.44 -2.04
N LEU A 167 -22.22 -0.65 -1.34
CA LEU A 167 -23.23 -1.16 -0.41
C LEU A 167 -24.60 -1.25 -1.08
N ASP A 168 -25.37 -2.28 -0.71
CA ASP A 168 -26.78 -2.37 -1.04
C ASP A 168 -27.65 -1.43 -0.17
N SER A 169 -28.96 -1.39 -0.43
CA SER A 169 -29.90 -0.57 0.35
C SER A 169 -29.98 -0.87 1.85
N ASN A 170 -29.46 -2.02 2.30
CA ASN A 170 -29.39 -2.42 3.71
C ASN A 170 -27.99 -2.25 4.30
N GLY A 171 -27.03 -1.67 3.57
CA GLY A 171 -25.64 -1.52 4.00
C GLY A 171 -24.83 -2.81 3.89
N THR A 172 -25.27 -3.79 3.09
CA THR A 172 -24.53 -5.04 2.86
C THR A 172 -23.52 -4.83 1.73
N PRO A 173 -22.22 -5.16 1.91
CA PRO A 173 -21.24 -5.05 0.84
C PRO A 173 -21.54 -6.03 -0.29
N LEU A 174 -21.44 -5.52 -1.51
CA LEU A 174 -21.60 -6.25 -2.76
C LEU A 174 -20.22 -6.59 -3.35
N LEU A 175 -20.12 -7.78 -3.94
CA LEU A 175 -18.93 -8.25 -4.64
C LEU A 175 -19.24 -8.55 -6.10
N ASP A 176 -18.19 -8.57 -6.93
CA ASP A 176 -18.29 -9.08 -8.30
C ASP A 176 -18.86 -10.51 -8.32
N GLY A 177 -19.85 -10.72 -9.16
CA GLY A 177 -20.55 -12.00 -9.29
C GLY A 177 -21.75 -12.18 -8.36
N ASP A 178 -22.02 -11.25 -7.44
CA ASP A 178 -23.19 -11.33 -6.56
C ASP A 178 -24.52 -11.27 -7.35
N ASN A 179 -25.59 -11.74 -6.70
CA ASN A 179 -26.96 -11.59 -7.19
C ASN A 179 -27.68 -10.53 -6.36
N VAL A 180 -28.43 -9.66 -7.01
CA VAL A 180 -29.17 -8.58 -6.36
C VAL A 180 -30.59 -8.49 -6.89
N THR A 181 -31.50 -7.92 -6.10
CA THR A 181 -32.90 -7.71 -6.46
C THR A 181 -33.25 -6.23 -6.34
N LEU A 182 -34.00 -5.71 -7.31
CA LEU A 182 -34.46 -4.32 -7.28
C LEU A 182 -35.54 -4.13 -6.22
N ILE A 183 -35.36 -3.14 -5.34
CA ILE A 183 -36.38 -2.75 -4.35
C ILE A 183 -37.32 -1.64 -4.84
N LYS A 184 -36.98 -0.96 -5.95
CA LYS A 184 -37.76 0.10 -6.59
C LYS A 184 -37.77 -0.05 -8.11
N ASP A 185 -38.75 0.57 -8.76
CA ASP A 185 -38.79 0.69 -10.22
C ASP A 185 -37.71 1.68 -10.68
N LEU A 186 -36.85 1.27 -11.60
CA LEU A 186 -35.77 2.08 -12.15
C LEU A 186 -35.93 2.23 -13.66
N VAL A 187 -35.98 3.48 -14.12
CA VAL A 187 -36.01 3.78 -15.55
C VAL A 187 -34.59 3.65 -16.09
N VAL A 188 -34.37 2.71 -17.00
CA VAL A 188 -33.06 2.47 -17.60
C VAL A 188 -32.84 3.49 -18.70
N LYS A 189 -31.86 4.38 -18.51
CA LYS A 189 -31.44 5.32 -19.56
C LYS A 189 -30.80 4.53 -20.71
N GLY A 190 -31.23 4.79 -21.94
CA GLY A 190 -30.66 4.17 -23.15
C GLY A 190 -31.30 2.85 -23.62
N ALA A 191 -31.99 2.10 -22.74
CA ALA A 191 -32.63 0.83 -23.12
C ALA A 191 -34.14 0.94 -23.38
N GLY A 192 -34.76 2.09 -23.06
CA GLY A 192 -36.18 2.36 -23.35
C GLY A 192 -37.17 1.54 -22.52
N PHE A 193 -36.71 0.80 -21.50
CA PHE A 193 -37.57 0.05 -20.59
C PHE A 193 -37.34 0.45 -19.13
N THR A 194 -38.30 0.12 -18.28
CA THR A 194 -38.21 0.30 -16.82
C THR A 194 -37.96 -1.06 -16.18
N ALA A 195 -36.86 -1.20 -15.45
CA ALA A 195 -36.61 -2.35 -14.61
C ALA A 195 -37.54 -2.27 -13.40
N LYS A 196 -38.45 -3.25 -13.26
CA LYS A 196 -39.48 -3.22 -12.22
C LYS A 196 -38.93 -3.72 -10.89
N ARG A 197 -39.53 -3.26 -9.80
CA ARG A 197 -39.30 -3.79 -8.46
C ARG A 197 -39.47 -5.32 -8.47
N GLY A 198 -38.56 -6.02 -7.83
CA GLY A 198 -38.54 -7.48 -7.74
C GLY A 198 -37.80 -8.15 -8.89
N THR A 199 -37.34 -7.43 -9.91
CA THR A 199 -36.44 -7.98 -10.93
C THR A 199 -35.11 -8.39 -10.27
N MET A 200 -34.69 -9.62 -10.54
CA MET A 200 -33.40 -10.16 -10.09
C MET A 200 -32.33 -9.92 -11.15
N VAL A 201 -31.20 -9.41 -10.73
CA VAL A 201 -30.01 -9.17 -11.55
C VAL A 201 -28.93 -10.11 -11.04
N LYS A 202 -28.42 -10.96 -11.93
CA LYS A 202 -27.44 -11.98 -11.59
C LYS A 202 -26.07 -11.61 -12.12
N ASN A 203 -25.04 -12.07 -11.42
CA ASN A 203 -23.64 -11.88 -11.81
C ASN A 203 -23.33 -10.40 -12.07
N ILE A 204 -23.54 -9.58 -11.05
CA ILE A 204 -23.25 -8.14 -11.12
C ILE A 204 -21.75 -7.90 -11.23
N SER A 205 -21.38 -6.75 -11.79
CA SER A 205 -20.00 -6.26 -11.80
C SER A 205 -19.93 -4.91 -11.11
N LEU A 206 -18.95 -4.74 -10.22
CA LEU A 206 -18.65 -3.47 -9.58
C LEU A 206 -18.05 -2.50 -10.60
N THR A 207 -18.25 -1.20 -10.36
CA THR A 207 -17.70 -0.11 -11.16
C THR A 207 -16.77 0.73 -10.29
N SER A 208 -15.95 1.57 -10.91
CA SER A 208 -15.12 2.58 -10.22
C SER A 208 -15.92 3.61 -9.40
N ASN A 209 -17.25 3.57 -9.42
CA ASN A 209 -18.11 4.40 -8.58
C ASN A 209 -18.92 3.49 -7.64
N PRO A 210 -18.79 3.66 -6.31
CA PRO A 210 -19.43 2.82 -5.30
C PRO A 210 -20.97 2.90 -5.29
N GLU A 211 -21.55 3.95 -5.86
CA GLU A 211 -22.99 4.12 -5.95
C GLU A 211 -23.59 3.35 -7.14
N HIS A 212 -22.76 2.85 -8.05
CA HIS A 212 -23.19 2.24 -9.31
C HIS A 212 -22.65 0.82 -9.46
N ILE A 213 -23.49 -0.06 -9.99
CA ILE A 213 -23.11 -1.41 -10.39
C ILE A 213 -23.57 -1.66 -11.81
N GLU A 214 -22.84 -2.53 -12.51
CA GLU A 214 -23.24 -3.06 -13.80
C GLU A 214 -23.95 -4.39 -13.62
N GLY A 215 -25.02 -4.59 -14.38
CA GLY A 215 -25.79 -5.82 -14.34
C GLY A 215 -26.49 -6.10 -15.64
N ARG A 216 -26.90 -7.35 -15.84
CA ARG A 216 -27.67 -7.78 -17.02
C ARG A 216 -29.13 -7.95 -16.68
N VAL A 217 -29.99 -7.23 -17.39
CA VAL A 217 -31.45 -7.35 -17.32
C VAL A 217 -31.98 -7.58 -18.74
N ASN A 218 -32.77 -8.63 -18.94
CA ASN A 218 -33.31 -9.01 -20.25
C ASN A 218 -32.25 -9.15 -21.37
N GLY A 219 -31.04 -9.57 -21.02
CA GLY A 219 -29.93 -9.73 -21.99
C GLY A 219 -29.20 -8.44 -22.34
N THR A 220 -29.59 -7.29 -21.80
CA THR A 220 -28.90 -6.00 -21.97
C THR A 220 -28.08 -5.67 -20.72
N GLN A 221 -26.84 -5.23 -20.92
CA GLN A 221 -25.98 -4.71 -19.85
C GLN A 221 -26.38 -3.26 -19.55
N ILE A 222 -26.66 -2.98 -18.27
CA ILE A 222 -27.18 -1.70 -17.80
C ILE A 222 -26.47 -1.32 -16.49
N VAL A 223 -26.35 -0.01 -16.25
CA VAL A 223 -25.84 0.54 -14.98
C VAL A 223 -27.02 0.82 -14.05
N LEU A 224 -26.92 0.34 -12.81
CA LEU A 224 -27.93 0.45 -11.76
C LEU A 224 -27.34 1.14 -10.53
N VAL A 225 -28.16 1.87 -9.78
CA VAL A 225 -27.73 2.52 -8.53
C VAL A 225 -27.85 1.53 -7.37
N ALA A 226 -26.76 1.30 -6.64
CA ALA A 226 -26.64 0.30 -5.58
C ALA A 226 -27.64 0.50 -4.43
N ASN A 227 -27.96 1.76 -4.09
CA ASN A 227 -28.96 2.15 -3.08
C ASN A 227 -30.40 1.66 -3.37
N PHE A 228 -30.69 1.19 -4.58
CA PHE A 228 -31.99 0.62 -4.95
C PHE A 228 -31.95 -0.89 -5.16
N LEU A 229 -30.87 -1.52 -4.75
CA LEU A 229 -30.64 -2.95 -4.84
C LEU A 229 -30.61 -3.56 -3.45
N LYS A 230 -30.90 -4.86 -3.40
CA LYS A 230 -30.77 -5.69 -2.21
C LYS A 230 -30.05 -6.96 -2.57
N LYS A 231 -29.01 -7.35 -1.82
CA LYS A 231 -28.33 -8.63 -2.02
C LYS A 231 -29.32 -9.79 -1.90
N ALA A 232 -29.35 -10.64 -2.91
CA ALA A 232 -30.14 -11.86 -2.93
C ALA A 232 -29.24 -12.99 -2.40
N ASN A 233 -29.63 -13.56 -1.25
CA ASN A 233 -29.00 -14.78 -0.71
C ASN A 233 -29.19 -15.97 -1.64
#